data_AF-A0A1Z5LAU9-F1
#
_entry.id   AF-A0A1Z5LAU9-F1
#
_cell.length_a   1.000
_cell.length_b   1.000
_cell.length_c   1.000
_cell.angle_alpha   90.00
_cell.angle_beta   90.00
_cell.angle_gamma   90.00
#
_symmetry.space_group_name_H-M   'P 1'
#
loop_
_entity.id
_entity.type
_entity.pdbx_description
1 polymer ?
#
loop_
_entity_poly.entity_id
_entity_poly.type
_entity_poly.pdbx_seq_one_letter_code
_entity_poly.pdbx_strand_id
1 'polypeptide(L)'
;MHKHGSHGCTDVTGFGLLGHAENLVQVQRKRVAFSIHTLPIIGHVPDMLAATGTSFKLMQGYSAETSGGLLVAMSRKDACLTCSLQRELLSY
;
A
#
# COMPACT_ATOMS: atom_id res chain seq x y z
N MET A 1 12.87 3.80 9.32
CA MET A 1 12.26 2.47 9.03
C MET A 1 13.12 1.28 9.47
N HIS A 2 14.46 1.37 9.50
CA HIS A 2 15.33 0.29 9.98
C HIS A 2 15.10 -0.11 11.45
N LYS A 3 14.64 0.82 12.29
CA LYS A 3 14.33 0.58 13.72
C LYS A 3 13.36 -0.59 13.97
N HIS A 4 12.53 -0.91 12.97
CA HIS A 4 11.52 -1.98 13.05
C HIS A 4 11.69 -3.05 11.97
N GLY A 5 12.92 -3.28 11.48
CA GLY A 5 13.19 -4.43 10.60
C GLY A 5 12.60 -4.33 9.18
N SER A 6 12.37 -3.11 8.66
CA SER A 6 11.97 -2.94 7.26
C SER A 6 13.08 -3.40 6.30
N HIS A 7 12.70 -4.19 5.30
CA HIS A 7 13.56 -4.66 4.22
C HIS A 7 13.52 -3.75 2.99
N GLY A 8 12.50 -2.90 2.88
CA GLY A 8 12.29 -1.98 1.76
C GLY A 8 10.94 -1.29 1.86
N CYS A 9 10.80 -0.13 1.23
CA CYS A 9 9.53 0.60 1.18
C CYS A 9 9.45 1.50 -0.06
N THR A 10 8.21 1.85 -0.42
CA THR A 10 7.88 2.91 -1.37
C THR A 10 6.70 3.71 -0.81
N ASP A 11 6.62 4.99 -1.14
CA ASP A 11 5.37 5.75 -1.05
C ASP A 11 4.40 5.30 -2.15
N VAL A 12 3.10 5.55 -1.93
CA VAL A 12 2.03 5.33 -2.91
C VAL A 12 1.49 6.68 -3.37
N THR A 13 1.74 7.03 -4.62
CA THR A 13 1.32 8.31 -5.22
C THR A 13 0.71 8.09 -6.60
N GLY A 14 1.14 8.83 -7.63
CA GLY A 14 0.41 8.99 -8.89
C GLY A 14 0.28 7.73 -9.75
N PHE A 15 1.06 6.68 -9.48
CA PHE A 15 0.96 5.40 -10.21
C PHE A 15 0.00 4.40 -9.57
N GLY A 16 -0.59 4.74 -8.42
CA GLY A 16 -1.44 3.85 -7.64
C GLY A 16 -0.67 2.72 -6.94
N LEU A 17 -1.36 2.01 -6.06
CA LEU A 17 -0.74 1.00 -5.20
C LEU A 17 0.02 -0.08 -5.99
N LEU A 18 -0.60 -0.61 -7.05
CA LEU A 18 -0.01 -1.68 -7.83
C LEU A 18 1.18 -1.19 -8.67
N GLY A 19 1.09 0.00 -9.26
CA GLY A 19 2.21 0.59 -10.00
C GLY A 19 3.43 0.86 -9.11
N HIS A 20 3.23 1.39 -7.90
CA HIS A 20 4.33 1.55 -6.94
C HIS A 20 4.86 0.21 -6.43
N ALA A 21 4.01 -0.79 -6.23
CA ALA A 21 4.45 -2.14 -5.86
C ALA A 21 5.31 -2.81 -6.95
N GLU A 22 4.93 -2.68 -8.22
CA GLU A 22 5.69 -3.16 -9.37
C GLU A 22 7.07 -2.50 -9.45
N ASN A 23 7.13 -1.17 -9.30
CA ASN A 23 8.39 -0.43 -9.25
C ASN A 23 9.28 -0.93 -8.11
N LEU A 24 8.72 -1.14 -6.91
CA LEU A 24 9.47 -1.64 -5.77
C LEU A 24 10.01 -3.06 -6.02
N VAL A 25 9.25 -3.95 -6.67
CA VAL A 25 9.71 -5.30 -7.04
C VAL A 25 10.85 -5.24 -8.05
N GLN A 26 10.78 -4.38 -9.07
CA GLN A 26 11.77 -4.29 -10.14
C GLN A 26 13.17 -3.88 -9.66
N VAL A 27 13.25 -3.10 -8.58
CA VAL A 27 14.54 -2.63 -8.02
C VAL A 27 15.14 -3.59 -6.98
N GLN A 28 14.51 -4.74 -6.70
CA GLN A 28 15.03 -5.70 -5.73
C GLN A 28 16.23 -6.47 -6.26
N ARG A 29 17.24 -6.68 -5.40
CA ARG A 29 18.42 -7.49 -5.73
C ARG A 29 18.10 -8.98 -5.87
N LYS A 30 17.07 -9.46 -5.17
CA LYS A 30 16.58 -10.84 -5.23
C LYS A 30 15.34 -10.90 -6.12
N ARG A 31 15.15 -12.01 -6.85
CA ARG A 31 13.86 -12.28 -7.51
C ARG A 31 12.80 -12.49 -6.45
N VAL A 32 11.87 -11.55 -6.36
CA VAL A 32 10.72 -11.58 -5.47
C VAL A 32 9.48 -11.16 -6.23
N ALA A 33 8.32 -11.45 -5.67
CA ALA A 33 7.03 -10.96 -6.14
C ALA A 33 6.20 -10.54 -4.93
N PHE A 34 5.32 -9.55 -5.13
CA PHE A 34 4.35 -9.15 -4.12
C PHE A 34 2.96 -9.66 -4.52
N SER A 35 2.18 -10.09 -3.53
CA SER A 35 0.78 -10.45 -3.67
C SER A 35 -0.03 -9.57 -2.71
N ILE A 36 -0.86 -8.70 -3.28
CA ILE A 36 -1.74 -7.81 -2.53
C ILE A 36 -3.10 -8.48 -2.44
N HIS A 37 -3.41 -9.07 -1.28
CA HIS A 37 -4.66 -9.81 -1.07
C HIS A 37 -5.82 -8.91 -0.61
N THR A 38 -5.53 -7.70 -0.14
CA THR A 38 -6.54 -6.78 0.41
C THR A 38 -6.14 -5.35 0.13
N LEU A 39 -7.11 -4.55 -0.34
CA LEU A 39 -6.98 -3.12 -0.58
C LEU A 39 -7.72 -2.37 0.52
N PRO A 40 -7.05 -1.56 1.35
CA PRO A 40 -7.73 -0.62 2.24
C PRO A 40 -8.23 0.56 1.41
N ILE A 41 -9.55 0.61 1.18
CA ILE A 41 -10.20 1.65 0.39
C ILE A 41 -11.07 2.52 1.31
N ILE A 42 -11.12 3.82 1.05
CA ILE A 42 -12.04 4.74 1.73
C ILE A 42 -13.47 4.26 1.50
N GLY A 43 -14.26 4.19 2.58
CA GLY A 43 -15.64 3.67 2.52
C GLY A 43 -16.50 4.37 1.46
N HIS A 44 -17.43 3.62 0.87
CA HIS A 44 -18.38 4.06 -0.18
C HIS A 44 -17.78 4.48 -1.52
N VAL A 45 -16.45 4.66 -1.64
CA VAL A 45 -15.82 4.98 -2.94
C VAL A 45 -16.11 3.89 -3.99
N PRO A 46 -15.99 2.58 -3.70
CA PRO A 46 -16.32 1.55 -4.70
C PRO A 46 -17.77 1.62 -5.18
N ASP A 47 -18.72 1.87 -4.28
CA ASP A 47 -20.15 1.97 -4.61
C ASP A 47 -20.43 3.20 -5.48
N MET A 48 -19.83 4.33 -5.14
CA MET A 48 -19.92 5.57 -5.91
C MET A 48 -19.37 5.40 -7.33
N LEU A 49 -18.23 4.75 -7.48
CA LEU A 49 -17.63 4.44 -8.78
C LEU A 49 -18.51 3.52 -9.62
N ALA A 50 -19.07 2.48 -9.00
CA ALA A 50 -20.01 1.58 -9.67
C ALA A 50 -21.28 2.34 -10.13
N ALA A 51 -21.82 3.22 -9.29
CA ALA A 51 -23.03 4.00 -9.61
C ALA A 51 -22.83 5.03 -10.74
N THR A 52 -21.64 5.63 -10.85
CA THR A 52 -21.34 6.62 -11.90
C THR A 52 -20.75 6.02 -13.17
N GLY A 53 -20.48 4.70 -13.20
CA GLY A 53 -19.75 4.05 -14.30
C GLY A 53 -18.29 4.54 -14.43
N THR A 54 -17.77 5.23 -13.42
CA THR A 54 -16.39 5.73 -13.38
C THR A 54 -15.52 4.71 -12.66
N SER A 55 -14.32 4.43 -13.15
CA SER A 55 -13.46 3.42 -12.50
C SER A 55 -12.24 4.02 -11.81
N PHE A 56 -11.65 5.09 -12.37
CA PHE A 56 -10.30 5.58 -12.05
C PHE A 56 -9.22 4.49 -11.96
N LYS A 57 -9.50 3.26 -12.44
CA LYS A 57 -8.68 2.07 -12.22
C LYS A 57 -8.45 1.71 -10.74
N LEU A 58 -9.35 2.11 -9.84
CA LEU A 58 -9.22 1.89 -8.38
C LEU A 58 -9.18 0.40 -8.04
N MET A 59 -10.16 -0.37 -8.52
CA MET A 59 -10.24 -1.80 -8.24
C MET A 59 -9.13 -2.61 -8.92
N GLN A 60 -8.45 -2.02 -9.89
CA GLN A 60 -7.27 -2.57 -10.57
C GLN A 60 -5.96 -2.17 -9.87
N GLY A 61 -6.01 -1.29 -8.85
CA GLY A 61 -4.84 -0.85 -8.09
C GLY A 61 -4.01 0.26 -8.75
N TYR A 62 -4.49 0.86 -9.84
CA TYR A 62 -3.78 1.91 -10.60
C TYR A 62 -4.43 3.29 -10.51
N SER A 63 -5.37 3.50 -9.57
CA SER A 63 -5.87 4.84 -9.28
C SER A 63 -4.75 5.70 -8.73
N ALA A 64 -4.61 6.90 -9.26
CA ALA A 64 -3.58 7.84 -8.81
C ALA A 64 -3.90 8.31 -7.38
N GLU A 65 -2.91 8.21 -6.49
CA GLU A 65 -3.00 8.70 -5.12
C GLU A 65 -2.18 9.99 -4.96
N THR A 66 -2.54 10.83 -3.99
CA THR A 66 -1.78 12.05 -3.64
C THR A 66 -1.46 12.03 -2.15
N SER A 67 -0.17 12.14 -1.80
CA SER A 67 0.29 12.02 -0.40
C SER A 67 -0.21 10.74 0.30
N GLY A 68 -0.18 9.62 -0.42
CA GLY A 68 -0.62 8.33 0.12
C GLY A 68 0.31 7.78 1.20
N GLY A 69 0.00 6.58 1.65
CA GLY A 69 0.77 5.88 2.67
C GLY A 69 2.09 5.28 2.16
N LEU A 70 2.79 4.61 3.07
CA LEU A 70 3.95 3.79 2.74
C LEU A 70 3.53 2.33 2.52
N LEU A 71 3.99 1.73 1.42
CA LEU A 71 4.01 0.28 1.22
C LEU A 71 5.35 -0.26 1.71
N VAL A 72 5.34 -1.20 2.65
CA VAL A 72 6.53 -1.62 3.38
C VAL A 72 6.68 -3.13 3.39
N ALA A 73 7.86 -3.62 3.02
CA ALA A 73 8.24 -5.03 3.09
C ALA A 73 8.98 -5.31 4.42
N MET A 74 8.50 -6.27 5.20
CA MET A 74 9.09 -6.64 6.49
C MET A 74 8.72 -8.07 6.89
N SER A 75 9.32 -8.59 7.97
CA SER A 75 8.94 -9.88 8.53
C SER A 75 7.52 -9.84 9.11
N ARG A 76 6.83 -10.98 9.17
CA ARG A 76 5.48 -11.06 9.76
C ARG A 76 5.46 -10.57 11.22
N LYS A 77 6.49 -10.92 12.00
CA LYS A 77 6.59 -10.55 13.41
C LYS A 77 6.72 -9.03 13.57
N ASP A 78 7.60 -8.42 12.78
CA ASP A 78 7.84 -6.97 12.84
C ASP A 78 6.66 -6.17 12.29
N ALA A 79 5.91 -6.72 11.33
CA ALA A 79 4.67 -6.12 10.81
C ALA A 79 3.61 -5.95 11.89
N CYS A 80 3.31 -7.01 12.64
CA CYS A 80 2.33 -6.94 13.72
C CYS A 80 2.71 -5.88 14.77
N LEU A 81 3.99 -5.85 15.16
CA LEU A 81 4.49 -4.87 16.14
C LEU A 81 4.40 -3.44 15.60
N THR A 82 4.91 -3.20 14.39
CA THR A 82 4.93 -1.87 13.77
C THR A 82 3.51 -1.32 13.59
N CYS A 83 2.58 -2.15 13.11
CA CYS A 83 1.18 -1.72 12.95
C CYS A 83 0.51 -1.40 14.29
N SER A 84 0.86 -2.11 15.37
CA SER A 84 0.31 -1.83 16.71
C SER A 84 0.83 -0.50 17.24
N LEU A 85 2.14 -0.27 17.16
CA LEU A 85 2.77 1.00 17.56
C LEU A 85 2.25 2.19 16.77
N GLN A 86 2.08 2.03 15.45
CA GLN A 86 1.54 3.09 14.59
C GLN A 86 0.10 3.45 14.98
N ARG A 87 -0.73 2.46 15.34
CA ARG A 87 -2.11 2.70 15.79
C ARG A 87 -2.14 3.47 17.11
N GLU A 88 -1.30 3.10 18.08
CA GLU A 88 -1.19 3.82 19.35
C GLU A 88 -0.78 5.28 19.15
N LEU A 89 0.20 5.54 18.27
CA LEU A 89 0.64 6.90 17.94
C LEU A 89 -0.45 7.75 17.28
N LEU A 90 -1.35 7.12 16.50
CA LEU A 90 -2.44 7.79 15.80
C LEU A 90 -3.75 7.85 16.62
N SER A 91 -3.78 7.29 17.82
CA SER A 91 -4.96 7.29 18.71
C SER A 91 -4.99 8.49 19.67
N TYR A 92 -4.08 9.45 19.48
CA TYR A 92 -4.06 10.76 20.14
C TYR A 92 -4.66 11.83 19.21
#